data_AF-U9WC97-F1
#
_entry.id   AF-U9WC97-F1
#
_cell.length_a   1.000
_cell.length_b   1.000
_cell.length_c   1.000
_cell.angle_alpha   90.00
_cell.angle_beta   90.00
_cell.angle_gamma   90.00
#
_symmetry.space_group_name_H-M   'P 1'
#
loop_
_entity.id
_entity.type
_entity.pdbx_description
1 polymer ?
#
loop_
_entity_poly.entity_id
_entity_poly.type
_entity_poly.pdbx_seq_one_letter_code
_entity_poly.pdbx_strand_id
1 'polypeptide(L)'
;MTYVAVNLLAQASILVAQTSVNLQAYSPGQPYRFNGVDVPSQQTLAPAGQQSFAFRPACSQLVESSIPDNSDQVHWGMSYNGDFYAFSTKPAGMSQQKAHLFLDAEGNCKIGGVEVPMVAASALPQEVIPKS
;
A
#
# COMPACT_ATOMS: atom_id res chain seq x y z
N MET A 1 36.75 -50.07 -30.08
CA MET A 1 36.03 -48.94 -30.70
C MET A 1 34.81 -48.68 -29.84
N THR A 2 34.84 -47.56 -29.14
CA THR A 2 33.97 -47.23 -28.00
C THR A 2 32.70 -46.54 -28.50
N TYR A 3 31.52 -47.03 -28.08
CA TYR A 3 30.24 -46.37 -28.34
C TYR A 3 30.02 -45.24 -27.34
N VAL A 4 29.87 -44.01 -27.84
CA VAL A 4 29.41 -42.85 -27.07
C VAL A 4 27.90 -42.77 -27.21
N ALA A 5 27.17 -43.05 -26.12
CA ALA A 5 25.74 -42.77 -26.05
C ALA A 5 25.54 -41.44 -25.30
N VAL A 6 25.20 -40.41 -26.06
CA VAL A 6 24.70 -39.13 -25.56
C VAL A 6 23.27 -39.35 -25.11
N ASN A 7 22.94 -39.07 -23.85
CA ASN A 7 21.55 -38.99 -23.42
C ASN A 7 21.26 -37.63 -22.77
N LEU A 8 20.52 -36.84 -23.52
CA LEU A 8 19.87 -35.58 -23.15
C LEU A 8 18.81 -35.83 -22.08
N LEU A 9 18.83 -35.09 -20.98
CA LEU A 9 17.60 -34.76 -20.25
C LEU A 9 17.62 -33.31 -19.76
N ALA A 10 16.74 -32.55 -20.42
CA ALA A 10 16.12 -31.25 -20.14
C ALA A 10 16.45 -30.55 -18.81
N GLN A 11 17.03 -29.35 -18.91
CA GLN A 11 16.92 -28.33 -17.88
C GLN A 11 15.57 -27.62 -18.09
N ALA A 12 14.65 -27.80 -17.14
CA ALA A 12 13.44 -26.99 -17.06
C ALA A 12 13.83 -25.59 -16.59
N SER A 13 13.93 -24.64 -17.52
CA SER A 13 14.03 -23.23 -17.19
C SER A 13 12.67 -22.76 -16.67
N ILE A 14 12.56 -22.60 -15.34
CA ILE A 14 11.45 -21.88 -14.73
C ILE A 14 11.59 -20.42 -15.14
N LEU A 15 10.75 -19.98 -16.07
CA LEU A 15 10.56 -18.57 -16.37
C LEU A 15 9.83 -17.96 -15.18
N VAL A 16 10.57 -17.46 -14.20
CA VAL A 16 10.00 -16.55 -13.19
C VAL A 16 9.65 -15.28 -13.97
N ALA A 17 8.35 -15.09 -14.23
CA ALA A 17 7.83 -13.84 -14.75
C ALA A 17 8.17 -12.74 -13.73
N GLN A 18 9.27 -12.03 -13.97
CA GLN A 18 9.58 -10.79 -13.29
C GLN A 18 8.47 -9.82 -13.70
N THR A 19 7.45 -9.66 -12.84
CA THR A 19 6.54 -8.52 -12.91
C THR A 19 7.39 -7.29 -12.71
N SER A 20 7.83 -6.71 -13.83
CA SER A 20 8.59 -5.47 -13.84
C SER A 20 7.64 -4.41 -13.32
N VAL A 21 7.77 -4.05 -12.04
CA VAL A 21 7.07 -2.89 -11.50
C VAL A 21 7.61 -1.71 -12.31
N ASN A 22 6.78 -1.16 -13.19
CA ASN A 22 7.16 -0.05 -14.04
C ASN A 22 7.16 1.21 -13.16
N LEU A 23 8.30 1.48 -12.55
CA LEU A 23 8.50 2.55 -11.58
C LEU A 23 9.03 3.77 -12.33
N GLN A 24 8.20 4.81 -12.49
CA GLN A 24 8.68 6.09 -12.95
C GLN A 24 9.41 6.81 -11.81
N ALA A 25 10.57 7.41 -12.07
CA ALA A 25 11.33 8.14 -11.07
C ALA A 25 10.50 9.28 -10.45
N TYR A 26 10.57 9.44 -9.13
CA TYR A 26 9.86 10.49 -8.40
C TYR A 26 10.34 11.88 -8.84
N SER A 27 9.39 12.76 -9.14
CA SER A 27 9.64 14.19 -9.37
C SER A 27 8.63 15.00 -8.54
N PRO A 28 9.09 15.91 -7.66
CA PRO A 28 8.19 16.77 -6.90
C PRO A 28 7.20 17.50 -7.83
N GLY A 29 5.90 17.37 -7.55
CA GLY A 29 4.84 17.99 -8.36
C GLY A 29 4.34 17.15 -9.55
N GLN A 30 4.90 15.96 -9.80
CA GLN A 30 4.41 15.04 -10.84
C GLN A 30 3.76 13.80 -10.22
N PRO A 31 2.64 13.29 -10.80
CA PRO A 31 2.05 12.04 -10.35
C PRO A 31 3.05 10.88 -10.52
N TYR A 32 3.09 10.00 -9.53
CA TYR A 32 3.85 8.78 -9.51
C TYR A 32 3.00 7.63 -10.03
N ARG A 33 3.47 6.89 -11.03
CA ARG A 33 2.73 5.75 -11.55
C ARG A 33 3.19 4.46 -10.90
N PHE A 34 2.27 3.76 -10.22
CA PHE A 34 2.51 2.47 -9.56
C PHE A 34 1.52 1.43 -10.06
N ASN A 35 2.01 0.33 -10.66
CA ASN A 35 1.15 -0.73 -11.23
C ASN A 35 0.01 -0.20 -12.12
N GLY A 36 0.28 0.88 -12.87
CA GLY A 36 -0.69 1.51 -13.77
C GLY A 36 -1.60 2.55 -13.12
N VAL A 37 -1.57 2.73 -11.79
CA VAL A 37 -2.31 3.76 -11.06
C VAL A 37 -1.48 5.03 -10.94
N ASP A 38 -2.06 6.17 -11.32
CA ASP A 38 -1.43 7.48 -11.14
C ASP A 38 -1.70 7.99 -9.72
N VAL A 39 -0.66 8.06 -8.91
CA VAL A 39 -0.67 8.56 -7.53
C VAL A 39 -0.21 10.02 -7.55
N PRO A 40 -1.07 11.01 -7.26
CA PRO A 40 -0.66 12.42 -7.25
C PRO A 40 0.54 12.66 -6.31
N SER A 41 1.45 13.57 -6.68
CA SER A 41 2.65 13.93 -5.88
C SER A 41 2.34 14.41 -4.46
N GLN A 42 1.08 14.79 -4.18
CA GLN A 42 0.63 15.24 -2.87
C GLN A 42 0.17 14.08 -1.97
N GLN A 43 0.23 12.83 -2.47
CA GLN A 43 -0.14 11.60 -1.76
C GLN A 43 1.09 10.77 -1.34
N THR A 44 2.31 11.24 -1.65
CA THR A 44 3.58 10.49 -1.51
C THR A 44 4.29 10.70 -0.17
N LEU A 45 3.57 11.11 0.87
CA LEU A 45 4.17 11.28 2.19
C LEU A 45 3.65 10.17 3.08
N ALA A 46 4.59 9.40 3.66
CA ALA A 46 4.27 8.40 4.67
C ALA A 46 3.34 9.05 5.73
N PRO A 47 2.29 8.34 6.19
CA PRO A 47 1.55 8.79 7.35
C PRO A 47 2.53 9.03 8.50
N ALA A 48 2.39 10.16 9.19
CA ALA A 48 3.09 10.37 10.45
C ALA A 48 2.56 9.35 11.46
N GLY A 49 3.22 8.18 11.55
CA GLY A 49 2.90 7.15 12.53
C GLY A 49 2.97 5.71 12.05
N GLN A 50 2.94 5.44 10.73
CA GLN A 50 3.11 4.09 10.20
C GLN A 50 4.13 4.06 9.05
N GLN A 51 5.34 3.59 9.36
CA GLN A 51 6.41 3.37 8.37
C GLN A 51 6.07 2.28 7.34
N SER A 52 4.89 1.66 7.47
CA SER A 52 4.52 0.45 6.72
C SER A 52 3.94 0.74 5.34
N PHE A 53 3.41 1.94 5.05
CA PHE A 53 2.70 2.20 3.79
C PHE A 53 3.23 3.40 3.00
N ALA A 54 3.30 3.20 1.68
CA ALA A 54 3.90 4.08 0.70
C ALA A 54 3.07 5.32 0.36
N PHE A 55 1.75 5.20 0.40
CA PHE A 55 0.82 6.22 -0.09
C PHE A 55 -0.29 6.47 0.93
N ARG A 56 -0.71 7.72 1.02
CA ARG A 56 -1.88 8.12 1.80
C ARG A 56 -3.15 7.87 0.97
N PRO A 57 -4.05 6.96 1.36
CA PRO A 57 -5.26 6.66 0.60
C PRO A 57 -6.32 7.74 0.70
N ALA A 58 -7.33 7.68 -0.17
CA ALA A 58 -8.54 8.47 0.01
C ALA A 58 -9.28 8.01 1.28
N CYS A 59 -9.87 8.94 2.03
CA CYS A 59 -10.62 8.56 3.24
C CYS A 59 -11.82 7.65 2.94
N SER A 60 -12.36 7.68 1.71
CA SER A 60 -13.40 6.74 1.26
C SER A 60 -12.94 5.28 1.22
N GLN A 61 -11.64 5.01 1.19
CA GLN A 61 -11.09 3.64 1.19
C GLN A 61 -10.95 3.06 2.60
N LEU A 62 -10.92 3.91 3.63
CA LEU A 62 -10.84 3.44 5.01
C LEU A 62 -12.22 2.99 5.47
N VAL A 63 -12.27 1.77 6.01
CA VAL A 63 -13.48 1.17 6.55
C VAL A 63 -13.33 0.91 8.04
N GLU A 64 -14.47 0.89 8.71
CA GLU A 64 -14.59 0.57 10.12
C GLU A 64 -14.55 -0.94 10.35
N SER A 65 -13.86 -1.38 11.39
CA SER A 65 -13.83 -2.77 11.85
C SER A 65 -13.93 -2.81 13.38
N SER A 66 -14.73 -3.73 13.90
CA SER A 66 -14.93 -3.93 15.34
C SER A 66 -13.67 -4.44 16.03
N ILE A 67 -13.42 -3.98 17.25
CA ILE A 67 -12.34 -4.48 18.10
C ILE A 67 -12.89 -5.61 18.99
N PRO A 68 -12.29 -6.81 19.00
CA PRO A 68 -12.70 -7.87 19.93
C PRO A 68 -12.65 -7.36 21.38
N ASP A 69 -13.70 -7.68 22.14
CA ASP A 69 -13.84 -7.31 23.56
C ASP A 69 -13.83 -5.80 23.87
N ASN A 70 -14.00 -4.93 22.86
CA ASN A 70 -14.12 -3.49 23.06
C ASN A 70 -15.19 -2.88 22.14
N SER A 71 -16.37 -2.59 22.71
CA SER A 71 -17.49 -1.99 21.99
C SER A 71 -17.43 -0.47 21.88
N ASP A 72 -16.54 0.18 22.62
CA ASP A 72 -16.46 1.65 22.69
C ASP A 72 -15.55 2.22 21.60
N GLN A 73 -14.80 1.37 20.92
CA GLN A 73 -13.81 1.73 19.92
C GLN A 73 -13.87 0.83 18.70
N VAL A 74 -13.47 1.40 17.56
CA VAL A 74 -13.40 0.71 16.28
C VAL A 74 -12.10 1.08 15.57
N HIS A 75 -11.56 0.13 14.82
CA HIS A 75 -10.44 0.38 13.94
C HIS A 75 -10.91 0.98 12.62
N TRP A 76 -10.19 1.98 12.14
CA TRP A 76 -10.31 2.50 10.78
C TRP A 76 -9.07 2.10 9.99
N GLY A 77 -9.28 1.45 8.85
CA GLY A 77 -8.20 0.79 8.13
C GLY A 77 -8.62 0.23 6.78
N MET A 78 -7.75 -0.57 6.18
CA MET A 78 -7.96 -1.18 4.87
C MET A 78 -7.60 -2.67 4.90
N SER A 79 -8.29 -3.45 4.08
CA SER A 79 -7.94 -4.86 3.85
C SER A 79 -6.86 -4.99 2.78
N TYR A 80 -5.88 -5.85 3.02
CA TYR A 80 -4.80 -6.16 2.08
C TYR A 80 -4.35 -7.60 2.29
N ASN A 81 -4.22 -8.36 1.21
CA ASN A 81 -3.81 -9.77 1.23
C ASN A 81 -4.60 -10.67 2.22
N GLY A 82 -5.87 -10.34 2.48
CA GLY A 82 -6.73 -11.08 3.40
C GLY A 82 -6.69 -10.61 4.86
N ASP A 83 -5.75 -9.72 5.20
CA ASP A 83 -5.61 -9.14 6.54
C ASP A 83 -6.15 -7.71 6.60
N PHE A 84 -6.70 -7.32 7.75
CA PHE A 84 -7.14 -5.96 8.01
C PHE A 84 -6.04 -5.17 8.70
N TYR A 85 -5.65 -4.03 8.11
CA TYR A 85 -4.61 -3.17 8.64
C TYR A 85 -5.23 -1.92 9.24
N ALA A 86 -5.20 -1.83 10.57
CA ALA A 86 -5.70 -0.69 11.31
C ALA A 86 -4.72 0.48 11.22
N PHE A 87 -5.20 1.63 10.76
CA PHE A 87 -4.39 2.85 10.63
C PHE A 87 -4.55 3.71 11.88
N SER A 88 -5.77 3.73 12.43
CA SER A 88 -6.12 4.48 13.62
C SER A 88 -7.32 3.86 14.32
N THR A 89 -7.49 4.18 15.60
CA THR A 89 -8.65 3.77 16.39
C THR A 89 -9.49 5.00 16.73
N LYS A 90 -10.81 4.86 16.63
CA LYS A 90 -11.78 5.94 16.91
C LYS A 90 -12.92 5.42 17.78
N PRO A 91 -13.61 6.30 18.53
CA PRO A 91 -14.82 5.93 19.25
C PRO A 91 -15.86 5.29 18.32
N ALA A 92 -16.46 4.20 18.78
CA ALA A 92 -17.59 3.56 18.10
C ALA A 92 -18.80 4.51 18.02
N GLY A 93 -19.61 4.38 16.98
CA GLY A 93 -20.79 5.23 16.76
C GLY A 93 -20.48 6.67 16.30
N MET A 94 -19.21 6.99 16.07
CA MET A 94 -18.83 8.23 15.40
C MET A 94 -19.32 8.23 13.94
N SER A 95 -19.95 9.33 13.50
CA SER A 95 -20.33 9.47 12.09
C SER A 95 -19.11 9.36 11.18
N GLN A 96 -19.24 8.68 10.03
CA GLN A 96 -18.17 8.53 9.04
C GLN A 96 -17.50 9.86 8.66
N GLN A 97 -18.28 10.93 8.44
CA GLN A 97 -17.73 12.25 8.10
C GLN A 97 -16.77 12.78 9.17
N LYS A 98 -17.14 12.64 10.45
CA LYS A 98 -16.30 13.06 11.58
C LYS A 98 -15.07 12.18 11.72
N ALA A 99 -15.21 10.86 11.52
CA ALA A 99 -14.07 9.95 11.53
C ALA A 99 -13.05 10.31 10.42
N HIS A 100 -13.52 10.54 9.19
CA HIS A 100 -12.67 10.95 8.07
C HIS A 100 -11.94 12.26 8.33
N LEU A 101 -12.58 13.25 8.96
CA LEU A 101 -11.92 14.52 9.34
C LEU A 101 -10.75 14.29 10.30
N PHE A 102 -10.93 13.43 11.31
CA PHE A 102 -9.82 13.09 12.21
C PHE A 102 -8.72 12.30 11.52
N LEU A 103 -9.08 11.31 10.68
CA LEU A 103 -8.12 10.50 9.95
C LEU A 103 -7.30 11.34 8.95
N ASP A 104 -7.91 12.35 8.33
CA ASP A 104 -7.22 13.31 7.46
C ASP A 104 -6.23 14.17 8.25
N ALA A 105 -6.69 14.74 9.38
CA ALA A 105 -5.85 15.55 10.24
C ALA A 105 -4.66 14.77 10.85
N GLU A 106 -4.83 13.47 11.11
CA GLU A 106 -3.78 12.55 11.56
C GLU A 106 -2.84 12.11 10.42
N GLY A 107 -3.15 12.45 9.17
CA GLY A 107 -2.36 12.06 8.01
C GLY A 107 -2.55 10.60 7.57
N ASN A 108 -3.60 9.92 8.04
CA ASN A 108 -3.90 8.53 7.71
C ASN A 108 -4.63 8.36 6.36
N CYS A 109 -5.37 9.37 5.90
CA CYS A 109 -6.08 9.38 4.62
C CYS A 109 -6.30 10.81 4.11
N LYS A 110 -6.78 11.03 2.87
CA LYS A 110 -7.11 12.36 2.32
C LYS A 110 -8.59 12.48 1.93
N ILE A 111 -9.28 13.49 2.46
CA ILE A 111 -10.63 13.85 2.03
C ILE A 111 -10.55 14.41 0.61
N GLY A 112 -11.41 13.91 -0.29
CA GLY A 112 -11.30 14.21 -1.72
C GLY A 112 -9.99 13.72 -2.35
N GLY A 113 -9.31 12.77 -1.70
CA GLY A 113 -8.12 12.12 -2.21
C GLY A 113 -8.40 11.22 -3.42
N VAL A 114 -7.33 10.72 -4.02
CA VAL A 114 -7.38 9.70 -5.07
C VAL A 114 -7.28 8.34 -4.40
N GLU A 115 -8.04 7.36 -4.89
CA GLU A 115 -7.92 6.00 -4.42
C GLU A 115 -6.58 5.40 -4.85
N VAL A 116 -5.82 4.89 -3.89
CA VAL A 116 -4.50 4.30 -4.14
C VAL A 116 -4.46 2.87 -3.58
N PRO A 117 -3.67 1.97 -4.18
CA PRO A 117 -3.46 0.65 -3.61
C PRO A 117 -2.70 0.75 -2.28
N MET A 118 -2.97 -0.19 -1.38
CA MET A 118 -2.12 -0.37 -0.22
C MET A 118 -0.80 -0.98 -0.66
N VAL A 119 0.29 -0.26 -0.44
CA VAL A 119 1.64 -0.65 -0.87
C VAL A 119 2.56 -0.54 0.32
N ALA A 120 3.25 -1.63 0.64
CA ALA A 120 4.23 -1.61 1.71
C ALA A 120 5.35 -0.62 1.37
N ALA A 121 5.79 0.22 2.31
CA ALA A 121 6.86 1.18 2.06
C ALA A 121 8.16 0.48 1.61
N SER A 122 8.41 -0.75 2.07
CA SER A 122 9.53 -1.59 1.64
C SER A 122 9.47 -2.05 0.18
N ALA A 123 8.29 -1.99 -0.46
CA ALA A 123 8.12 -2.31 -1.87
C ALA A 123 8.46 -1.11 -2.78
N LEU A 124 8.61 0.08 -2.22
CA LEU A 124 9.10 1.23 -2.96
C LEU A 124 10.64 1.22 -3.04
N PRO A 125 11.22 1.65 -4.17
CA PRO A 125 12.65 1.94 -4.23
C PRO A 125 13.07 2.91 -3.11
N GLN A 126 14.20 2.65 -2.45
CA GLN A 126 14.68 3.54 -1.36
C GLN A 126 14.85 5.00 -1.80
N GLU A 127 15.10 5.21 -3.09
CA GLU A 127 15.27 6.52 -3.72
C GLU A 127 14.00 7.39 -3.72
N VAL A 128 12.81 6.79 -3.53
CA VAL A 128 11.53 7.50 -3.51
C VAL A 128 10.95 7.68 -2.10
N ILE A 129 11.57 7.07 -1.08
CA ILE A 129 11.19 7.28 0.31
C ILE A 129 11.86 8.58 0.77
N PRO A 130 11.10 9.61 1.23
CA PRO A 130 11.69 10.83 1.75
C PRO A 130 12.69 10.48 2.85
N LYS A 131 13.95 10.94 2.71
CA LYS A 131 14.92 10.83 3.81
C LYS A 131 14.36 11.64 4.98
N SER A 132 14.18 10.96 6.12
CA SER A 132 13.78 11.54 7.40
C SER A 132 14.78 12.58 7.89
#